data_AF-A0A1V5X082-F1
#
_entry.id   AF-A0A1V5X082-F1
#
_cell.length_a   1.000
_cell.length_b   1.000
_cell.length_c   1.000
_cell.angle_alpha   90.00
_cell.angle_beta   90.00
_cell.angle_gamma   90.00
#
_symmetry.space_group_name_H-M   'P 1'
#
loop_
_entity.id
_entity.type
_entity.pdbx_description
1 polymer ?
#
loop_
_entity_poly.entity_id
_entity_poly.type
_entity_poly.pdbx_seq_one_letter_code
_entity_poly.pdbx_strand_id
1 'polypeptide(L)'
;MLAPSGNAFGLLSVSKIGLKGKLAIAGDDKIHYFIDVFGRLSRLIEIPQRSSLFEQSISPEVLDYSEYLSDMDNPVLSWDSLNSLLYICDGTSGYVYSQDSSSLGSGPANITGIGLRNNEAYIVSPSTIENPIFEICTDIYDMGSRKNKTITTIELGTDVIGDLWVTLDYRKNKAEEFKTLTWHRVSPNGVTNIPCFGVEFRIRVKRITYAYFELDYIRVNGIVHDYNFQYPYVGR
;
A
#
# COMPACT_ATOMS: atom_id res chain seq x y z
N MET A 1 -28.19 -11.26 -12.55
CA MET A 1 -27.35 -12.34 -12.00
C MET A 1 -27.17 -13.37 -13.10
N LEU A 2 -26.00 -13.44 -13.75
CA LEU A 2 -25.74 -14.43 -14.80
C LEU A 2 -25.23 -15.71 -14.12
N ALA A 3 -26.04 -16.78 -14.15
CA ALA A 3 -25.58 -18.10 -13.77
C ALA A 3 -24.88 -18.74 -15.00
N PRO A 4 -23.65 -19.27 -14.88
CA PRO A 4 -22.99 -19.92 -16.01
C PRO A 4 -23.72 -21.22 -16.35
N SER A 5 -24.22 -21.31 -17.59
CA SER A 5 -24.92 -22.48 -18.10
C SER A 5 -23.95 -23.41 -18.83
N GLY A 6 -23.72 -24.60 -18.26
CA GLY A 6 -23.28 -25.80 -18.97
C GLY A 6 -21.82 -25.85 -19.42
N ASN A 7 -21.33 -27.08 -19.63
CA ASN A 7 -19.99 -27.40 -20.11
C ASN A 7 -19.67 -26.67 -21.42
N ALA A 8 -19.09 -25.48 -21.32
CA ALA A 8 -18.45 -24.81 -22.43
C ALA A 8 -17.10 -25.52 -22.66
N PHE A 9 -17.00 -26.25 -23.77
CA PHE A 9 -15.74 -26.86 -24.20
C PHE A 9 -14.63 -25.79 -24.20
N GLY A 10 -13.60 -25.99 -23.39
CA GLY A 10 -12.44 -25.11 -23.27
C GLY A 10 -12.46 -24.11 -22.11
N LEU A 11 -13.48 -24.09 -21.23
CA LEU A 11 -13.49 -23.24 -20.04
C LEU A 11 -13.44 -24.07 -18.76
N LEU A 12 -12.39 -23.85 -17.95
CA LEU A 12 -12.32 -24.38 -16.58
C LEU A 12 -12.87 -23.33 -15.61
N SER A 13 -13.87 -23.71 -14.82
CA SER A 13 -14.36 -22.83 -13.76
C SER A 13 -13.37 -22.80 -12.60
N VAL A 14 -12.66 -21.68 -12.48
CA VAL A 14 -11.61 -21.48 -11.46
C VAL A 14 -12.19 -20.97 -10.13
N SER A 15 -13.29 -20.21 -10.19
CA SER A 15 -13.99 -19.69 -9.01
C SER A 15 -15.48 -19.52 -9.31
N LYS A 16 -16.32 -19.69 -8.28
CA LYS A 16 -17.77 -19.44 -8.33
C LYS A 16 -18.16 -18.05 -7.82
N ILE A 17 -17.18 -17.21 -7.52
CA ILE A 17 -17.40 -15.86 -7.00
C ILE A 17 -17.47 -14.90 -8.19
N GLY A 18 -18.46 -14.00 -8.20
CA GLY A 18 -18.60 -13.00 -9.24
C GLY A 18 -17.49 -11.95 -9.19
N LEU A 19 -17.31 -11.23 -10.29
CA LEU A 19 -16.44 -10.07 -10.38
C LEU A 19 -17.17 -8.81 -9.89
N LYS A 20 -16.43 -7.87 -9.28
CA LYS A 20 -16.97 -6.57 -8.83
C LYS A 20 -17.50 -5.71 -9.99
N GLY A 21 -16.95 -5.92 -11.18
CA GLY A 21 -17.37 -5.25 -12.41
C GLY A 21 -16.87 -6.03 -13.63
N LYS A 22 -17.41 -5.71 -14.80
CA LYS A 22 -17.02 -6.36 -16.07
C LYS A 22 -15.53 -6.20 -16.42
N LEU A 23 -14.89 -5.14 -15.94
CA LEU A 23 -13.48 -4.81 -16.18
C LEU A 23 -12.63 -5.04 -14.92
N ALA A 24 -13.18 -5.73 -13.91
CA ALA A 24 -12.51 -6.05 -12.66
C ALA A 24 -11.55 -7.26 -12.81
N ILE A 25 -10.89 -7.36 -13.96
CA ILE A 25 -9.96 -8.43 -14.33
C ILE A 25 -8.90 -7.88 -15.30
N ALA A 26 -7.64 -8.23 -15.10
CA ALA A 26 -6.54 -7.94 -16.02
C ALA A 26 -5.42 -8.96 -15.86
N GLY A 27 -4.48 -9.00 -16.79
CA GLY A 27 -3.38 -9.95 -16.73
C GLY A 27 -2.70 -10.16 -18.07
N ASP A 28 -1.93 -11.22 -18.14
CA ASP A 28 -1.31 -11.77 -19.33
C ASP A 28 -1.42 -13.31 -19.33
N ASP A 29 -0.72 -13.96 -20.24
CA ASP A 29 -0.77 -15.42 -20.39
C ASP A 29 -0.33 -16.20 -19.13
N LYS A 30 0.40 -15.57 -18.21
CA LYS A 30 0.98 -16.22 -17.01
C LYS A 30 0.23 -15.88 -15.73
N ILE A 31 -0.33 -14.67 -15.67
CA ILE A 31 -0.93 -14.14 -14.45
C ILE A 31 -2.22 -13.41 -14.76
N HIS A 32 -3.26 -13.69 -13.98
CA HIS A 32 -4.51 -12.93 -14.00
C HIS A 32 -4.80 -12.41 -12.60
N TYR A 33 -5.23 -11.15 -12.53
CA TYR A 33 -5.75 -10.52 -11.34
C TYR A 33 -7.23 -10.25 -11.53
N PHE A 34 -8.00 -10.40 -10.46
CA PHE A 34 -9.40 -10.01 -10.47
C PHE A 34 -9.85 -9.54 -9.09
N ILE A 35 -10.87 -8.67 -9.08
CA ILE A 35 -11.54 -8.23 -7.85
C ILE A 35 -12.92 -8.88 -7.80
N ASP A 36 -13.16 -9.59 -6.70
CA ASP A 36 -14.44 -10.25 -6.48
C ASP A 36 -15.55 -9.29 -6.01
N VAL A 37 -16.80 -9.77 -5.97
CA VAL A 37 -17.95 -8.95 -5.51
C VAL A 37 -17.79 -8.33 -4.12
N PHE A 38 -16.94 -8.90 -3.27
CA PHE A 38 -16.67 -8.40 -1.91
C PHE A 38 -15.52 -7.38 -1.88
N GLY A 39 -14.90 -7.07 -3.02
CA GLY A 39 -13.74 -6.19 -3.08
C GLY A 39 -12.41 -6.88 -2.76
N ARG A 40 -12.34 -8.22 -2.76
CA ARG A 40 -11.07 -8.90 -2.49
C ARG A 40 -10.28 -9.02 -3.79
N LEU A 41 -9.05 -8.50 -3.80
CA LEU A 41 -8.10 -8.76 -4.88
C LEU A 41 -7.63 -10.21 -4.79
N SER A 42 -7.70 -10.91 -5.91
CA SER A 42 -7.22 -12.26 -6.06
C SER A 42 -6.27 -12.36 -7.25
N ARG A 43 -5.32 -13.27 -7.15
CA ARG A 43 -4.32 -13.56 -8.16
C ARG A 43 -4.46 -15.01 -8.62
N LEU A 44 -4.32 -15.21 -9.92
CA LEU A 44 -4.28 -16.50 -10.55
C LEU A 44 -2.96 -16.63 -11.30
N ILE A 45 -2.10 -17.53 -10.83
CA ILE A 45 -0.86 -17.89 -11.50
C ILE A 45 -0.98 -19.33 -11.94
N GLU A 46 -0.43 -19.65 -13.10
CA GLU A 46 -0.20 -21.04 -13.49
C GLU A 46 0.82 -21.66 -12.51
N ILE A 47 0.35 -22.50 -11.59
CA ILE A 47 1.24 -23.26 -10.70
C ILE A 47 1.75 -24.46 -11.50
N PRO A 48 3.05 -24.57 -11.81
CA PRO A 48 3.60 -25.79 -12.38
C PRO A 48 3.51 -26.87 -11.32
N GLN A 49 2.61 -27.83 -11.48
CA GLN A 49 2.47 -28.89 -10.49
C GLN A 49 3.75 -29.72 -10.38
N ARG A 50 4.26 -29.83 -9.14
CA ARG A 50 5.10 -30.95 -8.71
C ARG A 50 4.21 -32.13 -8.30
N SER A 51 3.48 -32.73 -9.23
CA SER A 51 2.98 -34.10 -9.03
C SER A 51 2.49 -34.69 -10.35
N SER A 52 3.13 -35.78 -10.75
CA SER A 52 2.56 -36.71 -11.72
C SER A 52 1.27 -37.28 -11.14
N LEU A 53 0.21 -37.39 -11.95
CA LEU A 53 -1.09 -38.01 -11.66
C LEU A 53 -2.18 -36.99 -11.25
N PHE A 54 -2.75 -36.38 -12.29
CA PHE A 54 -4.12 -35.85 -12.39
C PHE A 54 -4.44 -34.47 -11.77
N GLU A 55 -5.06 -33.66 -12.62
CA GLU A 55 -5.72 -32.35 -12.42
C GLU A 55 -4.80 -31.16 -12.11
N GLN A 56 -4.52 -30.33 -13.12
CA GLN A 56 -4.08 -28.94 -12.96
C GLN A 56 -5.12 -28.18 -12.12
N SER A 57 -4.89 -28.09 -10.82
CA SER A 57 -5.71 -27.29 -9.91
C SER A 57 -5.23 -25.85 -9.94
N ILE A 58 -5.80 -25.06 -10.84
CA ILE A 58 -5.65 -23.60 -10.84
C ILE A 58 -6.62 -23.06 -9.78
N SER A 59 -6.10 -22.63 -8.63
CA SER A 59 -6.87 -22.01 -7.54
C SER A 59 -6.46 -20.56 -7.36
N PRO A 60 -7.41 -19.61 -7.24
CA PRO A 60 -7.07 -18.22 -6.92
C PRO A 60 -6.40 -18.12 -5.55
N GLU A 61 -5.29 -17.41 -5.51
CA GLU A 61 -4.72 -16.90 -4.28
C GLU A 61 -5.43 -15.60 -3.92
N VAL A 62 -6.06 -15.56 -2.75
CA VAL A 62 -6.69 -14.35 -2.23
C VAL A 62 -5.61 -13.49 -1.60
N LEU A 63 -5.27 -12.37 -2.24
CA LEU A 63 -4.35 -11.39 -1.71
C LEU A 63 -5.02 -10.56 -0.61
N ASP A 64 -6.33 -10.30 -0.79
CA ASP A 64 -7.17 -9.42 0.02
C ASP A 64 -6.67 -7.97 0.02
N TYR A 65 -7.60 -7.03 -0.12
CA TYR A 65 -7.42 -5.58 0.09
C TYR A 65 -8.81 -4.96 0.21
N SER A 66 -9.75 -5.73 0.79
CA SER A 66 -11.17 -5.39 0.79
C SER A 66 -11.45 -4.08 1.53
N GLU A 67 -10.63 -3.71 2.51
CA GLU A 67 -10.72 -2.40 3.18
C GLU A 67 -10.56 -1.19 2.25
N TYR A 68 -9.89 -1.36 1.11
CA TYR A 68 -9.68 -0.30 0.11
C TYR A 68 -10.57 -0.46 -1.12
N LEU A 69 -10.85 -1.71 -1.49
CA LEU A 69 -11.46 -2.07 -2.76
C LEU A 69 -12.95 -2.45 -2.62
N SER A 70 -13.49 -2.59 -1.39
CA SER A 70 -14.92 -2.89 -1.16
C SER A 70 -15.83 -1.80 -1.67
N ASP A 71 -15.37 -0.55 -1.62
CA ASP A 71 -16.20 0.62 -1.89
C ASP A 71 -16.09 1.11 -3.34
N MET A 72 -15.17 0.52 -4.12
CA MET A 72 -14.99 0.88 -5.53
C MET A 72 -16.20 0.49 -6.39
N ASP A 73 -16.60 1.38 -7.29
CA ASP A 73 -17.72 1.14 -8.22
C ASP A 73 -17.22 0.78 -9.62
N ASN A 74 -17.55 -0.42 -10.12
CA ASN A 74 -17.14 -0.88 -11.45
C ASN A 74 -15.62 -0.71 -11.75
N PRO A 75 -14.71 -1.26 -10.93
CA PRO A 75 -13.28 -1.05 -11.11
C PRO A 75 -12.79 -1.61 -12.46
N VAL A 76 -11.83 -0.90 -13.04
CA VAL A 76 -11.07 -1.24 -14.23
C VAL A 76 -9.65 -1.59 -13.79
N LEU A 77 -9.21 -2.80 -14.14
CA LEU A 77 -7.86 -3.27 -13.91
C LEU A 77 -7.01 -3.08 -15.17
N SER A 78 -5.74 -2.73 -15.00
CA SER A 78 -4.76 -2.62 -16.09
C SER A 78 -3.41 -3.17 -15.63
N TRP A 79 -2.94 -4.22 -16.30
CA TRP A 79 -1.69 -4.90 -15.96
C TRP A 79 -0.53 -4.33 -16.76
N ASP A 80 0.51 -3.89 -16.06
CA ASP A 80 1.81 -3.52 -16.60
C ASP A 80 2.81 -4.63 -16.32
N SER A 81 2.98 -5.52 -17.31
CA SER A 81 3.89 -6.66 -17.22
C SER A 81 5.37 -6.29 -17.23
N LEU A 82 5.73 -5.06 -17.62
CA LEU A 82 7.12 -4.60 -17.65
C LEU A 82 7.60 -4.21 -16.25
N ASN A 83 6.72 -3.55 -15.48
CA ASN A 83 7.03 -3.06 -14.14
C ASN A 83 6.41 -3.93 -13.03
N SER A 84 5.72 -5.01 -13.38
CA SER A 84 5.02 -5.88 -12.43
C SER A 84 3.97 -5.14 -11.59
N LEU A 85 3.27 -4.18 -12.20
CA LEU A 85 2.30 -3.30 -11.55
C LEU A 85 0.87 -3.53 -12.07
N LEU A 86 -0.08 -3.67 -11.15
CA LEU A 86 -1.50 -3.71 -11.44
C LEU A 86 -2.14 -2.39 -11.03
N TYR A 87 -2.63 -1.64 -12.02
CA TYR A 87 -3.42 -0.43 -11.79
C TYR A 87 -4.88 -0.80 -11.62
N ILE A 88 -5.53 -0.21 -10.62
CA ILE A 88 -6.92 -0.48 -10.21
C ILE A 88 -7.62 0.87 -10.07
N CYS A 89 -8.60 1.14 -10.93
CA CYS A 89 -9.21 2.47 -11.05
C CYS A 89 -10.74 2.37 -11.18
N ASP A 90 -11.50 3.24 -10.53
CA ASP A 90 -12.98 3.34 -10.73
C ASP A 90 -13.44 4.72 -11.23
N GLY A 91 -12.50 5.63 -11.53
CA GLY A 91 -12.76 7.02 -11.90
C GLY A 91 -12.85 7.98 -10.72
N THR A 92 -12.95 7.48 -9.49
CA THR A 92 -12.98 8.26 -8.23
C THR A 92 -11.76 7.98 -7.36
N SER A 93 -11.40 6.70 -7.21
CA SER A 93 -10.29 6.16 -6.44
C SER A 93 -9.36 5.36 -7.36
N GLY A 94 -8.08 5.34 -6.98
CA GLY A 94 -7.03 4.68 -7.73
C GLY A 94 -6.03 4.00 -6.81
N TYR A 95 -5.63 2.79 -7.18
CA TYR A 95 -4.61 2.02 -6.47
C TYR A 95 -3.65 1.35 -7.45
N VAL A 96 -2.44 1.13 -6.99
CA VAL A 96 -1.42 0.34 -7.70
C VAL A 96 -0.96 -0.79 -6.78
N TYR A 97 -1.13 -2.02 -7.22
CA TYR A 97 -0.58 -3.20 -6.57
C TYR A 97 0.74 -3.57 -7.25
N SER A 98 1.80 -3.73 -6.45
CA SER A 98 3.09 -4.23 -6.91
C SER A 98 3.19 -5.72 -6.62
N GLN A 99 3.42 -6.53 -7.65
CA GLN A 99 3.65 -7.97 -7.48
C GLN A 99 4.96 -8.24 -6.75
N ASP A 100 6.00 -7.46 -7.02
CA ASP A 100 7.35 -7.70 -6.50
C ASP A 100 7.42 -7.47 -4.99
N SER A 101 6.74 -6.44 -4.49
CA SER A 101 6.69 -6.11 -3.05
C SER A 101 5.43 -6.60 -2.35
N SER A 102 4.47 -7.19 -3.08
CA SER A 102 3.17 -7.61 -2.56
C SER A 102 2.47 -6.51 -1.75
N SER A 103 2.49 -5.29 -2.28
CA SER A 103 2.00 -4.09 -1.59
C SER A 103 1.02 -3.32 -2.47
N LEU A 104 -0.02 -2.78 -1.85
CA LEU A 104 -0.96 -1.85 -2.47
C LEU A 104 -0.63 -0.42 -2.03
N GLY A 105 -0.61 0.51 -2.98
CA GLY A 105 -0.49 1.95 -2.72
C GLY A 105 -1.55 2.74 -3.47
N SER A 106 -1.83 3.97 -3.03
CA SER A 106 -2.69 4.88 -3.79
C SER A 106 -2.06 5.22 -5.13
N GLY A 107 -2.89 5.33 -6.16
CA GLY A 107 -2.50 5.63 -7.53
C GLY A 107 -3.51 6.49 -8.26
N PRO A 108 -3.28 6.76 -9.55
CA PRO A 108 -4.22 7.50 -10.37
C PRO A 108 -5.60 6.84 -10.42
N ALA A 109 -6.67 7.63 -10.39
CA ALA A 109 -8.04 7.11 -10.35
C ALA A 109 -8.64 6.75 -11.71
N ASN A 110 -7.95 7.08 -12.81
CA ASN A 110 -8.52 7.08 -14.16
C ASN A 110 -7.70 6.34 -15.22
N ILE A 111 -6.72 5.53 -14.84
CA ILE A 111 -6.01 4.68 -15.81
C ILE A 111 -6.94 3.53 -16.22
N THR A 112 -7.17 3.37 -17.53
CA THR A 112 -8.07 2.33 -18.08
C THR A 112 -7.39 1.37 -19.04
N GLY A 113 -6.11 1.61 -19.34
CA GLY A 113 -5.32 0.69 -20.14
C GLY A 113 -3.84 1.03 -20.09
N ILE A 114 -3.02 0.00 -20.11
CA ILE A 114 -1.58 0.09 -20.31
C ILE A 114 -1.22 -0.86 -21.44
N GLY A 115 -0.47 -0.36 -22.41
CA GLY A 115 -0.03 -1.13 -23.56
C GLY A 115 1.36 -0.74 -24.00
N LEU A 116 2.03 -1.67 -24.69
CA LEU A 116 3.37 -1.45 -25.23
C LEU A 116 3.30 -1.35 -26.75
N ARG A 117 3.95 -0.33 -27.31
CA ARG A 117 4.20 -0.24 -28.76
C ARG A 117 5.66 0.15 -28.97
N ASN A 118 6.40 -0.67 -29.70
CA ASN A 118 7.84 -0.48 -29.95
C ASN A 118 8.66 -0.29 -28.65
N ASN A 119 8.36 -1.08 -27.62
CA ASN A 119 8.97 -0.99 -26.28
C ASN A 119 8.73 0.32 -25.52
N GLU A 120 7.83 1.19 -26.00
CA GLU A 120 7.37 2.35 -25.25
C GLU A 120 6.01 2.06 -24.61
N ALA A 121 5.84 2.47 -23.35
CA ALA A 121 4.58 2.35 -22.63
C ALA A 121 3.61 3.46 -23.02
N TYR A 122 2.40 3.06 -23.37
CA TYR A 122 1.27 3.93 -23.65
C TYR A 122 0.21 3.71 -22.58
N ILE A 123 -0.18 4.80 -21.91
CA ILE A 123 -1.21 4.80 -20.87
C ILE A 123 -2.46 5.42 -21.46
N VAL A 124 -3.59 4.74 -21.31
CA VAL A 124 -4.91 5.19 -21.72
C VAL A 124 -5.66 5.69 -20.50
N SER A 125 -6.20 6.90 -20.62
CA SER A 125 -7.04 7.53 -19.61
C SER A 125 -8.16 8.31 -20.30
N PRO A 126 -9.40 8.31 -19.78
CA PRO A 126 -10.51 9.09 -20.33
C PRO A 126 -10.37 10.59 -20.04
N SER A 127 -9.45 10.99 -19.16
CA SER A 127 -9.20 12.39 -18.79
C SER A 127 -7.73 12.61 -18.39
N THR A 128 -7.37 13.83 -18.00
CA THR A 128 -6.03 14.14 -17.47
C THR A 128 -5.70 13.20 -16.31
N ILE A 129 -4.54 12.55 -16.36
CA ILE A 129 -4.08 11.66 -15.28
C ILE A 129 -3.74 12.51 -14.06
N GLU A 130 -4.45 12.27 -12.96
CA GLU A 130 -4.16 12.89 -11.67
C GLU A 130 -3.24 11.97 -10.87
N ASN A 131 -2.10 12.51 -10.43
CA ASN A 131 -1.18 11.77 -9.59
C ASN A 131 -1.47 12.09 -8.12
N PRO A 132 -1.86 11.11 -7.30
CA PRO A 132 -2.07 11.36 -5.89
C PRO A 132 -0.74 11.69 -5.21
N ILE A 133 -0.85 12.44 -4.12
CA ILE A 133 0.27 12.63 -3.18
C ILE A 133 0.61 11.24 -2.61
N PHE A 134 1.90 10.89 -2.65
CA PHE A 134 2.36 9.71 -1.92
C PHE A 134 2.31 10.02 -0.43
N GLU A 135 1.65 9.15 0.35
CA GLU A 135 1.61 9.27 1.80
C GLU A 135 1.65 7.89 2.46
N ILE A 136 2.48 7.78 3.50
CA ILE A 136 2.53 6.61 4.38
C ILE A 136 2.29 7.04 5.82
N CYS A 137 1.75 6.10 6.60
CA CYS A 137 1.56 6.22 8.04
C CYS A 137 2.07 4.94 8.69
N THR A 138 2.94 5.05 9.68
CA THR A 138 3.34 3.88 10.46
C THR A 138 2.20 3.43 11.35
N ASP A 139 2.28 2.19 11.83
CA ASP A 139 1.50 1.79 13.01
C ASP A 139 1.99 2.57 14.26
N ILE A 140 1.35 2.32 15.39
CA ILE A 140 1.62 2.97 16.67
C ILE A 140 3.06 2.70 17.11
N TYR A 141 3.81 3.78 17.23
CA TYR A 141 5.13 3.82 17.84
C TYR A 141 5.03 4.36 19.27
N ASP A 142 5.42 3.54 20.24
CA ASP A 142 5.34 3.87 21.68
C ASP A 142 6.69 3.77 22.41
N MET A 143 7.81 3.80 21.67
CA MET A 143 9.18 3.68 22.22
C MET A 143 9.35 2.54 23.26
N GLY A 144 8.54 1.47 23.19
CA GLY A 144 8.57 0.35 24.13
C GLY A 144 8.11 0.70 25.55
N SER A 145 7.37 1.79 25.77
CA SER A 145 6.94 2.25 27.09
C SER A 145 5.51 2.78 27.06
N ARG A 146 4.78 2.69 28.18
CA ARG A 146 3.46 3.33 28.33
C ARG A 146 3.52 4.70 29.00
N LYS A 147 4.72 5.19 29.33
CA LYS A 147 4.93 6.50 29.96
C LYS A 147 4.79 7.63 28.95
N ASN A 148 4.66 8.85 29.47
CA ASN A 148 4.74 10.07 28.67
C ASN A 148 6.10 10.19 27.99
N LYS A 149 6.12 10.78 26.81
CA LYS A 149 7.32 10.97 25.99
C LYS A 149 7.29 12.31 25.31
N THR A 150 8.47 12.74 24.89
CA THR A 150 8.62 13.82 23.92
C THR A 150 9.50 13.33 22.78
N ILE A 151 8.93 13.22 21.58
CA ILE A 151 9.72 13.17 20.34
C ILE A 151 10.30 14.56 20.12
N THR A 152 11.58 14.66 19.79
CA THR A 152 12.26 15.93 19.50
C THR A 152 12.56 16.07 18.03
N THR A 153 13.05 15.00 17.38
CA THR A 153 13.37 14.99 15.96
C THR A 153 13.00 13.68 15.29
N ILE A 154 12.74 13.77 14.00
CA ILE A 154 12.63 12.63 13.09
C ILE A 154 13.74 12.76 12.04
N GLU A 155 14.43 11.66 11.77
CA GLU A 155 15.43 11.53 10.72
C GLU A 155 14.97 10.46 9.73
N LEU A 156 14.97 10.81 8.45
CA LEU A 156 14.58 9.95 7.34
C LEU A 156 15.83 9.65 6.51
N GLY A 157 16.18 8.37 6.38
CA GLY A 157 17.21 7.92 5.45
C GLY A 157 16.63 7.89 4.04
N THR A 158 17.05 8.81 3.18
CA THR A 158 16.57 8.91 1.79
C THR A 158 17.52 9.78 0.97
N ASP A 159 17.59 9.51 -0.32
CA ASP A 159 18.32 10.35 -1.28
C ASP A 159 17.49 11.55 -1.81
N VAL A 160 16.23 11.68 -1.37
CA VAL A 160 15.35 12.76 -1.82
C VAL A 160 15.78 14.10 -1.23
N ILE A 161 16.28 14.99 -2.08
CA ILE A 161 16.63 16.36 -1.69
C ILE A 161 15.47 17.30 -1.96
N GLY A 162 14.80 17.69 -0.88
CA GLY A 162 13.63 18.56 -0.96
C GLY A 162 12.41 17.83 -1.53
N ASP A 163 11.22 18.30 -1.14
CA ASP A 163 9.92 17.69 -1.51
C ASP A 163 9.48 16.46 -0.67
N LEU A 164 10.17 16.19 0.43
CA LEU A 164 9.68 15.26 1.45
C LEU A 164 9.15 16.04 2.67
N TRP A 165 8.06 15.55 3.24
CA TRP A 165 7.41 16.13 4.42
C TRP A 165 7.12 15.05 5.44
N VAL A 166 7.20 15.40 6.72
CA VAL A 166 6.91 14.52 7.84
C VAL A 166 5.97 15.18 8.83
N THR A 167 5.09 14.41 9.45
CA THR A 167 4.31 14.82 10.61
C THR A 167 4.16 13.67 11.60
N LEU A 168 3.60 13.97 12.76
CA LEU A 168 3.26 13.01 13.79
C LEU A 168 1.76 13.09 14.07
N ASP A 169 1.11 11.94 14.01
CA ASP A 169 -0.10 11.73 14.79
C ASP A 169 0.32 11.38 16.22
N TYR A 170 -0.34 11.94 17.22
CA TYR A 170 -0.02 11.70 18.62
C TYR A 170 -1.27 11.69 19.49
N ARG A 171 -1.20 10.99 20.62
CA ARG A 171 -2.21 11.07 21.68
C ARG A 171 -1.57 11.12 23.04
N LYS A 172 -2.18 11.84 23.98
CA LYS A 172 -1.68 11.98 25.36
C LYS A 172 -2.25 10.93 26.30
N ASN A 173 -3.27 10.22 25.85
CA ASN A 173 -3.89 9.10 26.55
C ASN A 173 -4.34 8.07 25.51
N LYS A 174 -4.25 6.78 25.83
CA LYS A 174 -4.71 5.70 24.94
C LYS A 174 -6.21 5.70 24.68
N ALA A 175 -6.98 6.28 25.58
CA ALA A 175 -8.43 6.42 25.40
C ALA A 175 -8.79 7.59 24.46
N GLU A 176 -7.83 8.46 24.14
CA GLU A 176 -8.04 9.58 23.22
C GLU A 176 -7.80 9.16 21.77
N GLU A 177 -8.49 9.86 20.86
CA GLU A 177 -8.19 9.81 19.43
C GLU A 177 -6.83 10.46 19.14
N PHE A 178 -6.21 10.02 18.05
CA PHE A 178 -4.99 10.62 17.55
C PHE A 178 -5.26 12.05 17.04
N LYS A 179 -4.36 12.97 17.39
CA LYS A 179 -4.29 14.33 16.85
C LYS A 179 -3.10 14.43 15.91
N THR A 180 -3.25 15.12 14.79
CA THR A 180 -2.17 15.28 13.81
C THR A 180 -1.50 16.64 13.98
N LEU A 181 -0.17 16.67 14.05
CA LEU A 181 0.59 17.92 13.95
C LEU A 181 0.53 18.47 12.51
N THR A 182 0.84 19.76 12.37
CA THR A 182 1.07 20.35 11.05
C THR A 182 2.21 19.65 10.33
N TRP A 183 2.15 19.55 9.00
CA TRP A 183 3.23 18.97 8.21
C TRP A 183 4.49 19.83 8.25
N HIS A 184 5.65 19.18 8.42
CA HIS A 184 6.96 19.83 8.44
C HIS A 184 7.80 19.35 7.27
N ARG A 185 8.47 20.28 6.58
CA ARG A 185 9.36 19.92 5.47
C ARG A 185 10.60 19.23 6.02
N VAL A 186 11.02 18.16 5.37
CA VAL A 186 12.26 17.45 5.68
C VAL A 186 13.43 18.27 5.15
N SER A 187 14.44 18.49 5.98
CA SER A 187 15.64 19.20 5.55
C SER A 187 16.44 18.35 4.55
N PRO A 188 17.33 18.94 3.73
CA PRO A 188 18.20 18.19 2.83
C PRO A 188 19.05 17.12 3.50
N ASN A 189 19.28 17.21 4.82
CA ASN A 189 20.03 16.23 5.59
C ASN A 189 19.14 15.09 6.13
N GLY A 190 17.87 15.00 5.71
CA GLY A 190 16.92 14.00 6.19
C GLY A 190 16.34 14.27 7.58
N VAL A 191 16.74 15.35 8.26
CA VAL A 191 16.33 15.64 9.65
C VAL A 191 15.23 16.70 9.72
N THR A 192 14.25 16.49 10.59
CA THR A 192 13.20 17.45 10.93
C THR A 192 13.08 17.60 12.45
N ASN A 193 13.14 18.85 12.93
CA ASN A 193 12.80 19.18 14.31
C ASN A 193 11.28 19.24 14.46
N ILE A 194 10.72 18.32 15.25
CA ILE A 194 9.28 18.18 15.45
C ILE A 194 8.97 17.81 16.91
N PRO A 195 9.12 18.75 17.85
CA PRO A 195 8.83 18.49 19.26
C PRO A 195 7.36 18.11 19.46
N CYS A 196 7.11 16.91 19.96
CA CYS A 196 5.76 16.40 20.17
C CYS A 196 5.67 15.59 21.47
N PHE A 197 4.81 16.05 22.39
CA PHE A 197 4.52 15.37 23.65
C PHE A 197 3.32 14.43 23.51
N GLY A 198 3.50 13.17 23.91
CA GLY A 198 2.46 12.16 23.83
C GLY A 198 2.87 10.85 24.49
N VAL A 199 1.97 9.87 24.46
CA VAL A 199 2.21 8.50 24.94
C VAL A 199 2.47 7.57 23.77
N GLU A 200 1.78 7.80 22.66
CA GLU A 200 1.81 7.01 21.44
C GLU A 200 1.78 7.93 20.23
N PHE A 201 2.48 7.51 19.17
CA PHE A 201 2.69 8.29 17.96
C PHE A 201 2.49 7.44 16.72
N ARG A 202 2.11 8.04 15.60
CA ARG A 202 2.29 7.46 14.27
C ARG A 202 3.05 8.44 13.42
N ILE A 203 4.07 7.97 12.72
CA ILE A 203 4.88 8.80 11.85
C ILE A 203 4.23 8.80 10.48
N ARG A 204 3.97 9.99 9.94
CA ARG A 204 3.45 10.12 8.57
C ARG A 204 4.49 10.81 7.72
N VAL A 205 4.72 10.26 6.53
CA VAL A 205 5.64 10.83 5.55
C VAL A 205 4.87 11.01 4.26
N LYS A 206 5.04 12.17 3.61
CA LYS A 206 4.45 12.40 2.30
C LYS A 206 5.44 13.03 1.34
N ARG A 207 5.21 12.75 0.05
CA ARG A 207 5.88 13.38 -1.08
C ARG A 207 4.84 13.92 -2.04
N ILE A 208 4.95 15.19 -2.42
CA ILE A 208 3.95 15.86 -3.25
C ILE A 208 4.19 15.54 -4.73
N THR A 209 5.45 15.38 -5.14
CA THR A 209 5.78 14.93 -6.50
C THR A 209 5.64 13.42 -6.63
N TYR A 210 4.93 13.00 -7.67
CA TYR A 210 4.85 11.61 -8.07
C TYR A 210 6.14 11.19 -8.80
N ALA A 211 7.13 10.79 -8.01
CA ALA A 211 8.41 10.31 -8.49
C ALA A 211 8.93 9.21 -7.58
N TYR A 212 9.75 8.32 -8.15
CA TYR A 212 10.41 7.26 -7.40
C TYR A 212 11.26 7.85 -6.25
N PHE A 213 11.17 7.22 -5.09
CA PHE A 213 12.14 7.38 -4.03
C PHE A 213 12.20 6.15 -3.13
N GLU A 214 13.30 6.07 -2.40
CA GLU A 214 13.53 5.06 -1.39
C GLU A 214 13.60 5.72 -0.01
N LEU A 215 13.06 5.03 0.99
CA LEU A 215 13.15 5.40 2.40
C LEU A 215 13.82 4.25 3.14
N ASP A 216 15.10 4.41 3.46
CA ASP A 216 15.92 3.38 4.10
C ASP A 216 15.50 3.14 5.55
N TYR A 217 15.25 4.23 6.27
CA TYR A 217 14.88 4.18 7.68
C TYR A 217 14.13 5.43 8.13
N ILE A 218 13.40 5.26 9.23
CA ILE A 218 12.86 6.34 10.05
C ILE A 218 13.49 6.21 11.43
N ARG A 219 14.32 7.18 11.83
CA ARG A 219 14.88 7.25 13.19
C ARG A 219 14.13 8.32 13.98
N VAL A 220 13.63 7.90 15.14
CA VAL A 220 12.92 8.77 16.09
C VAL A 220 13.85 9.09 17.25
N ASN A 221 14.12 10.38 17.46
CA ASN A 221 14.85 10.84 18.64
C ASN A 221 13.87 11.48 19.62
N GLY A 222 13.97 11.09 20.88
CA GLY A 222 13.07 11.58 21.93
C GLY A 222 13.47 11.07 23.29
N ILE A 223 12.72 11.50 24.30
CA ILE A 223 12.91 11.10 25.69
C ILE A 223 11.64 10.42 26.21
N VAL A 224 11.84 9.34 26.98
CA VAL A 224 10.80 8.75 27.81
C VAL A 224 10.87 9.42 29.18
N HIS A 225 9.79 10.08 29.58
CA HIS A 225 9.73 10.76 30.87
C HIS A 225 9.65 9.75 32.02
N ASP A 226 10.15 10.14 33.19
CA ASP A 226 10.14 9.36 34.43
C ASP A 226 10.78 7.96 34.30
N TYR A 227 11.77 7.80 33.41
CA TYR A 227 12.51 6.55 33.25
C TYR A 227 13.62 6.44 34.31
N ASN A 228 13.39 5.65 35.36
CA ASN A 228 14.41 5.38 36.37
C ASN A 228 15.41 4.33 35.88
N PHE A 229 16.66 4.74 35.65
CA PHE A 229 17.80 3.82 35.62
C PHE A 229 18.09 3.35 37.05
N GLN A 230 17.57 2.18 37.45
CA GLN A 230 18.15 1.48 38.58
C GLN A 230 19.39 0.74 38.09
N TYR A 231 20.57 1.29 38.37
CA TYR A 231 21.79 0.48 38.34
C TYR A 231 21.64 -0.63 39.39
N PRO A 232 21.89 -1.91 39.06
CA PRO A 232 21.95 -2.94 40.07
C PRO A 232 23.07 -2.54 41.04
N TYR A 233 22.70 -2.34 42.30
CA TYR A 233 23.63 -2.03 43.37
C TYR A 233 24.53 -3.27 43.54
N VAL A 234 25.73 -3.24 42.96
CA VAL A 234 26.75 -4.25 43.24
C VAL A 234 27.38 -3.85 44.56
N GLY A 235 26.83 -4.40 45.65
CA GLY A 235 27.39 -4.23 46.99
C GLY A 235 28.86 -4.64 47.02
N ARG A 236 29.68 -3.82 47.68
CA ARG A 236 31.11 -4.06 47.93
C ARG A 236 31.35 -5.31 48.76
#